data_AF-A0A2E0UH79-F1
#
_entry.id   AF-A0A2E0UH79-F1
#
_cell.length_a   1.000
_cell.length_b   1.000
_cell.length_c   1.000
_cell.angle_alpha   90.00
_cell.angle_beta   90.00
_cell.angle_gamma   90.00
#
_symmetry.space_group_name_H-M   'P 1'
#
loop_
_entity.id
_entity.type
_entity.pdbx_description
1 polymer ?
#
loop_
_entity_poly.entity_id
_entity_poly.type
_entity_poly.pdbx_seq_one_letter_code
_entity_poly.pdbx_strand_id
1 'polypeptide(L)'
;MAWKEIQRFANTYGFTANEAKAIVFISACVLTAVAWSFVGKEELRPSESLEDAYRRMDSVYKARAQAPMAFDTLPEAYVYFNDDGMKLPQGTETYSRKLLNLNTATSEHLDRLPGVGPTTAKYILKYREEHGGFTTIEDLKKVYSIGEKKFNRLKPYICVD
;
A
#
# COMPACT_ATOMS: atom_id res chain seq x y z
N MET A 1 10.13 -1.56 54.84
CA MET A 1 9.30 -1.13 55.99
C MET A 1 7.80 -1.17 55.69
N ALA A 2 7.33 -0.71 54.52
CA ALA A 2 5.91 -0.70 54.15
C ALA A 2 5.17 -2.06 54.23
N TRP A 3 5.84 -3.18 53.89
CA TRP A 3 5.20 -4.51 53.88
C TRP A 3 4.70 -4.97 55.26
N LYS A 4 5.45 -4.66 56.33
CA LYS A 4 5.07 -5.04 57.71
C LYS A 4 3.85 -4.25 58.23
N GLU A 5 3.57 -3.08 57.68
CA GLU A 5 2.38 -2.28 58.01
C GLU A 5 1.13 -2.84 57.30
N ILE A 6 1.28 -3.18 56.01
CA ILE A 6 0.20 -3.78 55.20
C ILE A 6 -0.24 -5.12 55.81
N GLN A 7 0.72 -5.95 56.26
CA GLN A 7 0.40 -7.22 56.92
C GLN A 7 -0.30 -7.03 58.27
N ARG A 8 0.10 -6.03 59.07
CA ARG A 8 -0.58 -5.71 60.33
C ARG A 8 -2.02 -5.26 60.10
N PHE A 9 -2.23 -4.39 59.13
CA PHE A 9 -3.55 -3.94 58.72
C PHE A 9 -4.41 -5.11 58.21
N ALA A 10 -3.90 -5.91 57.28
CA ALA A 10 -4.62 -7.06 56.72
C ALA A 10 -5.06 -8.07 57.80
N ASN A 11 -4.17 -8.40 58.74
CA ASN A 11 -4.48 -9.32 59.84
C ASN A 11 -5.55 -8.75 60.80
N THR A 12 -5.60 -7.42 60.97
CA THR A 12 -6.61 -6.75 61.82
C THR A 12 -8.02 -6.94 61.27
N TYR A 13 -8.15 -7.08 59.95
CA TYR A 13 -9.42 -7.34 59.26
C TYR A 13 -9.61 -8.81 58.87
N GLY A 14 -8.74 -9.72 59.35
CA GLY A 14 -8.87 -11.16 59.14
C GLY A 14 -8.34 -11.70 57.81
N PHE A 15 -7.61 -10.89 57.03
CA PHE A 15 -7.03 -11.34 55.76
C PHE A 15 -5.71 -12.09 55.95
N THR A 16 -5.50 -13.13 55.16
CA THR A 16 -4.23 -13.88 55.14
C THR A 16 -3.12 -13.14 54.37
N ALA A 17 -1.87 -13.55 54.57
CA ALA A 17 -0.73 -12.94 53.88
C ALA A 17 -0.81 -13.04 52.34
N ASN A 18 -1.48 -14.07 51.81
CA ASN A 18 -1.66 -14.24 50.37
C ASN A 18 -2.81 -13.37 49.83
N GLU A 19 -3.88 -13.19 50.61
CA GLU A 19 -4.98 -12.28 50.28
C GLU A 19 -4.51 -10.81 50.27
N ALA A 20 -3.69 -10.41 51.23
CA ALA A 20 -3.11 -9.06 51.25
C ALA A 20 -2.27 -8.77 49.98
N LYS A 21 -1.49 -9.75 49.51
CA LYS A 21 -0.74 -9.63 48.24
C LYS A 21 -1.67 -9.50 47.04
N ALA A 22 -2.73 -10.30 47.00
CA ALA A 22 -3.71 -10.27 45.93
C ALA A 22 -4.45 -8.91 45.88
N ILE A 23 -4.85 -8.37 47.03
CA ILE A 23 -5.52 -7.07 47.13
C ILE A 23 -4.62 -5.95 46.63
N VAL A 24 -3.35 -5.93 47.07
CA VAL A 24 -2.37 -4.94 46.61
C VAL A 24 -2.16 -5.05 45.09
N PHE A 25 -2.02 -6.27 44.57
CA PHE A 25 -1.86 -6.50 43.13
C PHE A 25 -3.06 -6.00 42.31
N ILE A 26 -4.28 -6.34 42.73
CA ILE A 26 -5.51 -5.88 42.06
C ILE A 26 -5.63 -4.35 42.13
N SER A 27 -5.35 -3.74 43.28
CA SER A 27 -5.40 -2.28 43.42
C SER A 27 -4.40 -1.59 42.48
N ALA A 28 -3.20 -2.15 42.33
CA ALA A 28 -2.20 -1.64 41.39
C ALA A 28 -2.67 -1.77 39.93
N CYS A 29 -3.24 -2.91 39.54
CA CYS A 29 -3.80 -3.11 38.19
C CYS A 29 -4.97 -2.17 37.88
N VAL A 30 -5.84 -1.91 38.85
CA VAL A 30 -6.95 -0.95 38.68
C VAL A 30 -6.41 0.46 38.52
N LEU A 31 -5.45 0.87 39.35
CA LEU A 31 -4.83 2.19 39.25
C LEU A 31 -4.09 2.38 37.92
N THR A 32 -3.38 1.37 37.41
CA THR A 32 -2.73 1.45 36.11
C THR A 32 -3.73 1.49 34.96
N ALA A 33 -4.83 0.73 35.03
CA ALA A 33 -5.89 0.79 34.02
C ALA A 33 -6.59 2.15 33.99
N VAL A 34 -6.87 2.74 35.16
CA VAL A 34 -7.44 4.10 35.27
C VAL A 34 -6.45 5.13 34.73
N ALA A 35 -5.18 5.06 35.12
CA ALA A 35 -4.14 5.93 34.58
C ALA A 35 -4.01 5.82 33.05
N TRP A 36 -4.08 4.61 32.50
CA TRP A 36 -4.10 4.38 31.04
C TRP A 36 -5.32 5.01 30.36
N SER A 37 -6.44 5.18 31.07
CA SER A 37 -7.60 5.91 30.54
C SER A 37 -7.40 7.43 30.50
N PHE A 38 -6.49 7.98 31.30
CA PHE A 38 -6.18 9.42 31.35
C PHE A 38 -4.97 9.82 30.52
N VAL A 39 -4.06 8.88 30.25
CA VAL A 39 -3.04 9.05 29.21
C VAL A 39 -3.80 9.11 27.88
N GLY A 40 -3.81 10.30 27.27
CA GLY A 40 -4.54 10.58 26.04
C GLY A 40 -4.34 9.43 25.07
N LYS A 41 -5.43 8.74 24.73
CA LYS A 41 -5.42 7.82 23.60
C LYS A 41 -5.12 8.71 22.41
N GLU A 42 -3.86 8.68 21.96
CA GLU A 42 -3.54 9.03 20.58
C GLU A 42 -4.38 8.03 19.78
N GLU A 43 -5.60 8.44 19.46
CA GLU A 43 -6.53 7.69 18.65
C GLU A 43 -5.72 7.35 17.41
N LEU A 44 -5.36 6.06 17.25
CA LEU A 44 -4.80 5.57 16.01
C LEU A 44 -5.81 6.02 14.98
N ARG A 45 -5.53 7.09 14.23
CA ARG A 45 -6.43 7.62 13.23
C ARG A 45 -6.81 6.40 12.39
N PRO A 46 -8.09 5.97 12.42
CA PRO A 46 -8.49 4.81 11.67
C PRO A 46 -7.97 5.01 10.26
N SER A 47 -7.30 4.01 9.69
CA SER A 47 -6.90 4.06 8.28
C SER A 47 -8.15 4.48 7.52
N GLU A 48 -8.10 5.64 6.89
CA GLU A 48 -9.24 6.30 6.26
C GLU A 48 -10.06 5.25 5.51
N SER A 49 -11.32 5.09 5.91
CA SER A 49 -12.15 4.06 5.28
C SER A 49 -12.29 4.39 3.79
N LEU A 50 -12.44 3.35 2.97
CA LEU A 50 -12.58 3.54 1.54
C LEU A 50 -13.79 4.44 1.24
N GLU A 51 -14.88 4.28 1.99
CA GLU A 51 -16.08 5.11 1.92
C GLU A 51 -15.81 6.58 2.26
N ASP A 52 -14.99 6.87 3.27
CA ASP A 52 -14.64 8.25 3.65
C ASP A 52 -13.76 8.91 2.59
N ALA A 53 -12.78 8.17 2.07
CA ALA A 53 -11.93 8.61 0.96
C ALA A 53 -12.77 8.90 -0.29
N TYR A 54 -13.74 8.04 -0.63
CA TYR A 54 -14.68 8.26 -1.73
C TYR A 54 -15.57 9.48 -1.50
N ARG A 55 -16.14 9.67 -0.31
CA ARG A 55 -16.97 10.84 0.01
C ARG A 55 -16.19 12.15 -0.12
N ARG A 56 -14.95 12.17 0.36
CA ARG A 56 -14.07 13.34 0.20
C ARG A 56 -13.86 13.64 -1.27
N MET A 57 -13.52 12.62 -2.06
CA MET A 57 -13.27 12.78 -3.49
C MET A 57 -14.52 13.26 -4.24
N ASP A 58 -15.68 12.66 -3.98
CA ASP A 58 -16.96 13.03 -4.57
C ASP A 58 -17.39 14.45 -4.18
N SER A 59 -17.12 14.88 -2.94
CA SER A 59 -17.39 16.26 -2.52
C SER A 59 -16.56 17.29 -3.29
N VAL A 60 -15.30 16.96 -3.62
CA VAL A 60 -14.42 17.82 -4.43
C VAL A 60 -14.91 17.86 -5.88
N TYR A 61 -15.31 16.72 -6.44
CA TYR A 61 -15.89 16.66 -7.78
C TYR A 61 -17.20 17.44 -7.86
N LYS A 62 -18.07 17.30 -6.87
CA LYS A 62 -19.35 18.02 -6.80
C LYS A 62 -19.14 19.52 -6.64
N ALA A 63 -18.20 19.95 -5.79
CA ALA A 63 -17.83 21.35 -5.66
C ALA A 63 -17.25 21.92 -6.96
N ARG A 64 -16.44 21.13 -7.69
CA ARG A 64 -15.87 21.52 -8.98
C ARG A 64 -16.90 21.53 -10.11
N ALA A 65 -17.86 20.62 -10.09
CA ALA A 65 -18.98 20.59 -11.04
C ALA A 65 -19.97 21.74 -10.81
N GLN A 66 -20.11 22.19 -9.56
CA GLN A 66 -20.95 23.32 -9.17
C GLN A 66 -20.20 24.66 -9.22
N ALA A 67 -18.88 24.64 -9.25
CA ALA A 67 -18.10 25.83 -9.50
C ALA A 67 -18.48 26.38 -10.88
N PRO A 68 -18.73 27.69 -11.00
CA PRO A 68 -18.94 28.29 -12.31
C PRO A 68 -17.68 28.00 -13.14
N MET A 69 -17.82 27.13 -14.14
CA MET A 69 -16.79 26.88 -15.14
C MET A 69 -16.63 28.18 -15.91
N ALA A 70 -15.78 29.09 -15.43
CA ALA A 70 -15.39 30.25 -16.18
C ALA A 70 -14.64 29.74 -17.41
N PHE A 71 -15.33 29.77 -18.56
CA PHE A 71 -14.85 29.29 -19.85
C PHE A 71 -13.45 29.83 -20.19
N ASP A 72 -13.14 31.04 -19.73
CA ASP A 72 -11.86 31.73 -19.94
C ASP A 72 -10.67 31.15 -19.14
N THR A 73 -10.87 30.12 -18.30
CA THR A 73 -9.82 29.58 -17.41
C THR A 73 -9.52 28.08 -17.58
N LEU A 74 -10.04 27.44 -18.63
CA LEU A 74 -9.74 26.04 -18.91
C LEU A 74 -8.36 25.92 -19.61
N PRO A 75 -7.41 25.12 -19.10
CA PRO A 75 -6.25 24.73 -19.89
C PRO A 75 -6.73 23.93 -21.11
N GLU A 76 -6.14 24.17 -22.29
CA GLU A 76 -6.52 23.68 -23.64
C GLU A 76 -6.82 22.16 -23.80
N ALA A 77 -6.66 21.36 -22.75
CA ALA A 77 -6.70 19.91 -22.82
C ALA A 77 -8.07 19.25 -22.54
N TYR A 78 -9.17 20.00 -22.47
CA TYR A 78 -10.52 19.43 -22.33
C TYR A 78 -11.47 19.90 -23.43
N VAL A 79 -11.49 19.19 -24.55
CA VAL A 79 -12.54 19.27 -25.57
C VAL A 79 -13.00 17.86 -25.93
N TYR A 80 -14.23 17.52 -25.56
CA TYR A 80 -15.11 16.54 -26.23
C TYR A 80 -16.55 16.97 -25.87
N PHE A 81 -17.49 17.31 -26.77
CA PHE A 81 -17.88 16.78 -28.09
C PHE A 81 -18.43 17.93 -28.99
N ASN A 82 -18.38 17.80 -30.33
CA ASN A 82 -19.07 18.69 -31.28
C ASN A 82 -20.09 17.90 -32.14
N ASP A 83 -21.18 18.54 -32.56
CA ASP A 83 -22.35 17.99 -33.28
C ASP A 83 -22.19 17.94 -34.83
N ASP A 84 -21.02 18.31 -35.36
CA ASP A 84 -20.92 18.83 -36.74
C ASP A 84 -20.09 17.97 -37.72
N GLY A 85 -19.98 16.66 -37.47
CA GLY A 85 -19.53 15.71 -38.50
C GLY A 85 -18.10 15.17 -38.34
N MET A 86 -18.00 13.88 -38.62
CA MET A 86 -16.91 13.00 -38.25
C MET A 86 -15.61 13.27 -39.03
N LYS A 87 -14.58 13.76 -38.34
CA LYS A 87 -13.20 13.31 -38.56
C LYS A 87 -12.60 13.00 -37.21
N LEU A 88 -12.66 11.72 -36.84
CA LEU A 88 -11.82 11.20 -35.78
C LEU A 88 -10.37 11.56 -36.16
N PRO A 89 -9.54 12.12 -35.24
CA PRO A 89 -8.10 12.07 -35.45
C PRO A 89 -7.76 10.62 -35.74
N GLN A 90 -7.05 10.35 -36.85
CA GLN A 90 -6.53 9.01 -37.17
C GLN A 90 -5.36 8.70 -36.22
N GLY A 91 -5.71 8.59 -34.96
CA GLY A 91 -4.86 8.24 -33.85
C GLY A 91 -5.78 7.55 -32.86
N THR A 92 -6.23 6.35 -33.21
CA THR A 92 -6.39 5.31 -32.20
C THR A 92 -4.99 5.05 -31.63
N GLU A 93 -4.46 5.99 -30.86
CA GLU A 93 -3.53 5.63 -29.80
C GLU A 93 -4.40 4.88 -28.80
N THR A 94 -4.66 3.61 -29.14
CA THR A 94 -4.80 2.53 -28.18
C THR A 94 -3.92 2.94 -27.01
N TYR A 95 -4.48 3.06 -25.80
CA TYR A 95 -3.67 3.11 -24.59
C TYR A 95 -2.89 1.79 -24.54
N SER A 96 -1.82 1.72 -25.34
CA SER A 96 -0.91 0.62 -25.44
C SER A 96 -0.21 0.69 -24.12
N ARG A 97 -0.66 -0.16 -23.19
CA ARG A 97 0.07 -0.46 -21.98
C ARG A 97 1.41 -0.97 -22.48
N LYS A 98 2.38 -0.05 -22.65
CA LYS A 98 3.59 -0.25 -23.41
C LYS A 98 4.30 -1.45 -22.79
N LEU A 99 4.22 -2.58 -23.48
CA LEU A 99 4.83 -3.82 -23.02
C LEU A 99 6.33 -3.56 -22.90
N LEU A 100 6.92 -4.05 -21.82
CA LEU A 100 8.34 -3.85 -21.57
C LEU A 100 9.12 -4.88 -22.41
N ASN A 101 9.88 -4.39 -23.38
CA ASN A 101 10.75 -5.25 -24.19
C ASN A 101 11.94 -5.73 -23.35
N LEU A 102 12.10 -7.06 -23.22
CA LEU A 102 13.14 -7.68 -22.41
C LEU A 102 14.58 -7.43 -22.93
N ASN A 103 14.73 -7.26 -24.25
CA ASN A 103 16.02 -7.02 -24.89
C ASN A 103 16.50 -5.58 -24.68
N THR A 104 15.59 -4.61 -24.59
CA THR A 104 15.94 -3.18 -24.45
C THR A 104 15.70 -2.61 -23.05
N ALA A 105 15.06 -3.36 -22.15
CA ALA A 105 14.81 -2.92 -20.78
C ALA A 105 16.10 -2.65 -19.99
N THR A 106 16.05 -1.61 -19.16
CA THR A 106 17.09 -1.29 -18.16
C THR A 106 16.79 -2.00 -16.85
N SER A 107 17.75 -2.05 -15.93
CA SER A 107 17.54 -2.62 -14.59
C SER A 107 16.36 -1.97 -13.87
N GLU A 108 16.20 -0.65 -13.99
CA GLU A 108 15.13 0.11 -13.35
C GLU A 108 13.76 -0.20 -13.96
N HIS A 109 13.69 -0.43 -15.27
CA HIS A 109 12.45 -0.85 -15.91
C HIS A 109 12.02 -2.25 -15.47
N LEU A 110 12.98 -3.17 -15.34
CA LEU A 110 12.72 -4.54 -14.90
C LEU A 110 12.27 -4.58 -13.43
N ASP A 111 12.87 -3.76 -12.56
CA ASP A 111 12.52 -3.67 -11.14
C ASP A 111 11.08 -3.16 -10.88
N ARG A 112 10.49 -2.46 -11.85
CA ARG A 112 9.07 -2.03 -11.78
C ARG A 112 8.08 -3.16 -12.05
N LEU A 113 8.54 -4.32 -12.52
CA LEU A 113 7.67 -5.44 -12.82
C LEU A 113 7.20 -6.15 -11.54
N PRO A 114 5.95 -6.66 -11.50
CA PRO A 114 5.37 -7.24 -10.31
C PRO A 114 6.13 -8.50 -9.85
N GLY A 115 6.85 -8.40 -8.72
CA GLY A 115 7.63 -9.50 -8.16
C GLY A 115 9.02 -9.70 -8.79
N VAL A 116 9.48 -8.72 -9.56
CA VAL A 116 10.89 -8.57 -9.96
C VAL A 116 11.48 -7.51 -9.04
N GLY A 117 12.52 -7.89 -8.29
CA GLY A 117 13.32 -6.95 -7.50
C GLY A 117 14.69 -6.71 -8.14
N PRO A 118 15.57 -5.91 -7.52
CA PRO A 118 16.87 -5.56 -8.09
C PRO A 118 17.75 -6.80 -8.34
N THR A 119 17.68 -7.81 -7.49
CA THR A 119 18.40 -9.08 -7.68
C THR A 119 17.88 -9.86 -8.89
N THR A 120 16.55 -9.93 -9.06
CA THR A 120 15.95 -10.63 -10.21
C THR A 120 16.24 -9.89 -11.51
N ALA A 121 16.16 -8.55 -11.51
CA ALA A 121 16.53 -7.72 -12.65
C ALA A 121 17.99 -7.97 -13.10
N LYS A 122 18.93 -8.07 -12.15
CA LYS A 122 20.33 -8.44 -12.44
C LYS A 122 20.45 -9.81 -13.12
N TYR A 123 19.70 -10.82 -12.67
CA TYR A 123 19.71 -12.13 -13.32
C TYR A 123 19.14 -12.10 -14.74
N ILE A 124 18.11 -11.28 -15.00
CA ILE A 124 17.56 -11.09 -16.34
C ILE A 124 18.60 -10.45 -17.27
N LEU A 125 19.29 -9.40 -16.81
CA LEU A 125 20.35 -8.74 -17.58
C LEU A 125 21.52 -9.68 -17.85
N LYS A 126 21.96 -10.44 -16.83
CA LYS A 126 23.01 -11.45 -16.98
C LYS A 126 22.62 -12.52 -18.01
N TYR A 127 21.38 -13.01 -17.96
CA TYR A 127 20.88 -13.97 -18.94
C TYR A 127 20.93 -13.39 -20.36
N ARG A 128 20.52 -12.14 -20.54
CA ARG A 128 20.57 -11.41 -21.81
C ARG A 128 21.99 -11.32 -22.37
N GLU A 129 22.97 -11.03 -21.51
CA GLU A 129 24.39 -10.93 -21.90
C GLU A 129 24.97 -12.30 -22.28
N GLU A 130 24.66 -13.35 -21.51
CA GLU A 130 25.18 -14.71 -21.73
C GLU A 130 24.59 -15.39 -22.96
N HIS A 131 23.31 -15.11 -23.28
CA HIS A 131 22.57 -15.79 -24.35
C HIS A 131 22.37 -14.93 -25.60
N GLY A 132 22.87 -13.69 -25.59
CA GLY A 132 22.75 -12.75 -26.71
C GLY A 132 21.36 -12.14 -26.88
N GLY A 133 20.45 -12.31 -25.91
CA GLY A 133 19.08 -11.82 -25.97
C GLY A 133 18.04 -12.84 -25.52
N PHE A 134 16.78 -12.39 -25.51
CA PHE A 134 15.59 -13.22 -25.44
C PHE A 134 15.01 -13.34 -26.85
N THR A 135 14.72 -14.57 -27.29
CA THR A 135 14.04 -14.83 -28.57
C THR A 135 12.53 -14.97 -28.36
N THR A 136 12.15 -15.50 -27.21
CA THR A 136 10.75 -15.69 -26.80
C THR A 136 10.55 -15.18 -25.39
N ILE A 137 9.32 -14.82 -25.03
CA ILE A 137 9.00 -14.45 -23.65
C ILE A 137 9.20 -15.65 -22.71
N GLU A 138 9.03 -16.88 -23.21
CA GLU A 138 9.20 -18.13 -22.46
C GLU A 138 10.64 -18.36 -21.99
N ASP A 139 11.64 -17.80 -22.68
CA ASP A 139 13.04 -17.86 -22.28
C ASP A 139 13.27 -17.22 -20.90
N LEU A 140 12.38 -16.31 -20.48
CA LEU A 140 12.40 -15.72 -19.15
C LEU A 140 12.27 -16.76 -18.02
N LYS A 141 11.67 -17.93 -18.28
CA LYS A 141 11.58 -19.05 -17.32
C LYS A 141 12.94 -19.71 -17.04
N LYS A 142 13.95 -19.49 -17.89
CA LYS A 142 15.30 -20.04 -17.73
C LYS A 142 16.16 -19.21 -16.77
N VAL A 143 15.69 -18.02 -16.38
CA VAL A 143 16.37 -17.12 -15.44
C VAL A 143 16.23 -17.65 -14.00
N TYR A 144 17.35 -17.70 -13.26
CA TYR A 144 17.53 -18.31 -11.93
C TYR A 144 16.53 -17.92 -10.81
N SER A 145 15.64 -16.95 -11.02
CA SER A 145 14.64 -16.52 -10.02
C SER A 145 13.22 -16.40 -10.57
N ILE A 146 12.98 -16.84 -11.81
CA ILE A 146 11.69 -16.72 -12.49
C ILE A 146 11.08 -18.11 -12.69
N GLY A 147 10.33 -18.55 -11.70
CA GLY A 147 9.47 -19.73 -11.83
C GLY A 147 8.17 -19.44 -12.56
N GLU A 148 7.41 -20.49 -12.85
CA GLU A 148 6.16 -20.44 -13.62
C GLU A 148 5.12 -19.45 -13.05
N LYS A 149 4.96 -19.41 -11.72
CA LYS A 149 4.06 -18.46 -11.05
C LYS A 149 4.45 -17.01 -11.29
N LYS A 150 5.76 -16.68 -11.25
CA LYS A 150 6.23 -15.32 -11.52
C LYS A 150 6.08 -15.00 -13.00
N PHE A 151 6.48 -15.90 -13.89
CA PHE A 151 6.31 -15.74 -15.33
C PHE A 151 4.86 -15.42 -15.71
N ASN A 152 3.87 -16.15 -15.19
CA ASN A 152 2.46 -15.91 -15.49
C ASN A 152 1.98 -14.51 -15.07
N ARG A 153 2.56 -13.94 -14.00
CA ARG A 153 2.28 -12.56 -13.57
C ARG A 153 2.98 -11.51 -14.44
N LEU A 154 4.10 -11.87 -15.06
CA LEU A 154 4.91 -10.97 -15.90
C LEU A 154 4.44 -10.94 -17.35
N LYS A 155 3.90 -12.06 -17.85
CA LYS A 155 3.42 -12.24 -19.23
C LYS A 155 2.59 -11.07 -19.79
N PRO A 156 1.63 -10.44 -19.06
CA PRO A 156 0.85 -9.33 -19.61
C PRO A 156 1.58 -7.97 -19.64
N TYR A 157 2.83 -7.90 -19.19
CA TYR A 157 3.61 -6.66 -19.07
C TYR A 157 4.90 -6.66 -19.89
N ILE A 158 5.24 -7.77 -20.55
CA ILE A 158 6.52 -7.95 -21.23
C ILE A 158 6.32 -8.32 -22.71
N CYS A 159 7.28 -7.95 -23.54
CA CYS A 159 7.38 -8.39 -24.93
C CYS A 159 8.82 -8.68 -25.32
N VAL A 160 8.99 -9.25 -26.51
CA VAL A 160 10.26 -9.42 -27.21
C VAL A 160 10.00 -8.93 -28.63
N ASP A 161 10.86 -8.02 -29.12
CA ASP A 161 10.87 -7.53 -30.51
C ASP A 161 12.14 -8.02 -31.22
#